data_AF-A0A936K9C3-F1
#
_entry.id   AF-A0A936K9C3-F1
#
_cell.length_a   1.000
_cell.length_b   1.000
_cell.length_c   1.000
_cell.angle_alpha   90.00
_cell.angle_beta   90.00
_cell.angle_gamma   90.00
#
_symmetry.space_group_name_H-M   'P 1'
#
loop_
_entity.id
_entity.type
_entity.pdbx_description
1 polymer ?
#
loop_
_entity_poly.entity_id
_entity_poly.type
_entity_poly.pdbx_seq_one_letter_code
_entity_poly.pdbx_strand_id
1 'polypeptide(L)'
;MSALALPSRRDEAFRYTDTDALARVWPVAVETILVPAGTSDARQISNLAGRDDVVVHALSITLEAGADFTLHLLNAGGRLGRYALDVTLHEGASFTLNAAQIGTGAQTLEIVSTITHAEPGATSRQTVRSILGDGATGTYLGKVAVARDAQQTDSEQSVRAMLLDRLSTANAVPELEIFADDVKCAHGCAVGELDAMSLFYLQSRGLDQGASKRLLLQAFIAELFDGQDALLEAAMTRLEGVV
;
A
#
# COMPACT_ATOMS: atom_id res chain seq x y z
N MET A 1 15.07 -11.36 28.60
CA MET A 1 14.07 -10.90 27.61
C MET A 1 13.64 -12.12 26.82
N SER A 2 12.36 -12.49 26.85
CA SER A 2 11.86 -13.60 26.03
C SER A 2 11.92 -13.18 24.57
N ALA A 3 12.56 -13.98 23.70
CA ALA A 3 12.53 -13.72 22.27
C ALA A 3 11.07 -13.72 21.78
N LEU A 4 10.68 -12.71 20.99
CA LEU A 4 9.36 -12.66 20.36
C LEU A 4 9.24 -13.86 19.40
N ALA A 5 8.18 -14.65 19.54
CA ALA A 5 7.92 -15.76 18.64
C ALA A 5 7.73 -15.25 17.21
N LEU A 6 8.23 -16.01 16.23
CA LEU A 6 8.01 -15.70 14.82
C LEU A 6 6.50 -15.81 14.52
N PRO A 7 5.89 -14.83 13.84
CA PRO A 7 4.49 -14.90 13.44
C PRO A 7 4.23 -16.07 12.51
N SER A 8 3.00 -16.55 12.54
CA SER A 8 2.52 -17.65 11.71
C SER A 8 1.42 -17.18 10.77
N ARG A 9 1.04 -18.04 9.83
CA ARG A 9 -0.11 -17.77 8.94
C ARG A 9 -1.47 -17.73 9.66
N ARG A 10 -1.52 -18.07 10.96
CA ARG A 10 -2.72 -17.90 11.80
C ARG A 10 -2.88 -16.46 12.28
N ASP A 11 -1.79 -15.69 12.30
CA ASP A 11 -1.80 -14.27 12.58
C ASP A 11 -2.21 -13.56 11.29
N GLU A 12 -3.42 -12.99 11.24
CA GLU A 12 -4.01 -12.50 9.99
C GLU A 12 -3.10 -11.49 9.26
N ALA A 13 -2.43 -10.60 10.02
CA ALA A 13 -1.46 -9.65 9.49
C ALA A 13 -0.29 -10.31 8.72
N PHE A 14 0.02 -11.58 8.99
CA PHE A 14 1.13 -12.33 8.40
C PHE A 14 0.67 -13.51 7.53
N ARG A 15 -0.64 -13.60 7.26
CA ARG A 15 -1.25 -14.73 6.53
C ARG A 15 -0.61 -15.03 5.18
N TYR A 16 -0.23 -13.99 4.44
CA TYR A 16 0.32 -14.09 3.09
C TYR A 16 1.84 -13.89 3.03
N THR A 17 2.48 -13.62 4.17
CA THR A 17 3.90 -13.31 4.25
C THR A 17 4.78 -14.50 3.89
N ASP A 18 5.88 -14.23 3.19
CA ASP A 18 7.02 -15.14 3.12
C ASP A 18 7.68 -15.24 4.50
N THR A 19 7.21 -16.19 5.31
CA THR A 19 7.66 -16.40 6.69
C THR A 19 9.15 -16.79 6.76
N ASP A 20 9.66 -17.48 5.73
CA ASP A 20 11.08 -17.88 5.65
C ASP A 20 11.98 -16.66 5.41
N ALA A 21 11.54 -15.72 4.58
CA ALA A 21 12.22 -14.44 4.40
C ALA A 21 12.12 -13.58 5.67
N LEU A 22 10.92 -13.46 6.28
CA LEU A 22 10.70 -12.69 7.50
C LEU A 22 11.60 -13.14 8.65
N ALA A 23 11.81 -14.45 8.81
CA ALA A 23 12.64 -15.03 9.86
C ALA A 23 14.08 -14.48 9.88
N ARG A 24 14.59 -13.97 8.74
CA ARG A 24 15.95 -13.42 8.62
C ARG A 24 16.12 -12.06 9.28
N VAL A 25 15.03 -11.32 9.45
CA VAL A 25 15.03 -9.95 9.98
C VAL A 25 14.16 -9.79 11.23
N TRP A 26 13.61 -10.89 11.75
CA TRP A 26 12.77 -10.89 12.94
C TRP A 26 13.61 -10.83 14.23
N PRO A 27 13.21 -10.05 15.25
CA PRO A 27 12.07 -9.14 15.30
C PRO A 27 12.36 -7.82 14.57
N VAL A 28 11.29 -7.21 14.06
CA VAL A 28 11.36 -5.92 13.35
C VAL A 28 11.18 -4.79 14.35
N ALA A 29 12.09 -3.80 14.32
CA ALA A 29 11.95 -2.59 15.12
C ALA A 29 10.81 -1.72 14.58
N VAL A 30 10.02 -1.13 15.49
CA VAL A 30 8.94 -0.20 15.15
C VAL A 30 9.48 1.22 15.18
N GLU A 31 9.42 1.91 14.06
CA GLU A 31 9.66 3.34 13.98
C GLU A 31 8.40 4.09 14.40
N THR A 32 8.54 5.04 15.31
CA THR A 32 7.41 5.84 15.81
C THR A 32 7.45 7.25 15.21
N ILE A 33 6.33 7.72 14.70
CA ILE A 33 6.13 9.07 14.18
C ILE A 33 5.00 9.72 14.97
N LEU A 34 5.25 10.90 15.53
CA LEU A 34 4.23 11.73 16.16
C LEU A 34 4.10 13.01 15.33
N VAL A 35 2.90 13.29 14.83
CA VAL A 35 2.58 14.53 14.14
C VAL A 35 1.79 15.42 15.11
N PRO A 36 2.39 16.52 15.60
CA PRO A 36 1.78 17.36 16.63
C PRO A 36 0.48 18.04 16.17
N ALA A 37 -0.34 18.44 17.13
CA ALA A 37 -1.65 19.03 16.87
C ALA A 37 -1.57 20.25 15.92
N GLY A 38 -2.45 20.28 14.92
CA GLY A 38 -2.56 21.36 13.93
C GLY A 38 -1.37 21.50 12.97
N THR A 39 -0.44 20.54 12.95
CA THR A 39 0.70 20.54 12.03
C THR A 39 0.48 19.61 10.85
N SER A 40 1.23 19.84 9.77
CA SER A 40 1.22 18.99 8.58
C SER A 40 2.62 18.48 8.30
N ASP A 41 2.74 17.20 7.96
CA ASP A 41 4.00 16.58 7.54
C ASP A 41 3.77 15.58 6.41
N ALA A 42 4.82 15.25 5.66
CA ALA A 42 4.74 14.29 4.57
C ALA A 42 6.03 13.47 4.48
N ARG A 43 5.89 12.20 4.12
CA ARG A 43 7.03 11.30 3.95
C ARG A 43 6.94 10.54 2.64
N GLN A 44 8.09 10.42 2.00
CA GLN A 44 8.30 9.56 0.84
C GLN A 44 9.15 8.37 1.25
N ILE A 45 8.74 7.17 0.86
CA ILE A 45 9.50 5.93 1.06
C ILE A 45 9.57 5.18 -0.26
N SER A 46 10.77 4.75 -0.64
CA SER A 46 11.00 3.89 -1.79
C SER A 46 11.83 2.66 -1.41
N ASN A 47 11.24 1.47 -1.52
CA ASN A 47 11.96 0.21 -1.47
C ASN A 47 12.35 -0.21 -2.87
N LEU A 48 13.65 -0.11 -3.15
CA LEU A 48 14.29 -0.51 -4.39
C LEU A 48 15.39 -1.56 -4.13
N ALA A 49 15.28 -2.34 -3.06
CA ALA A 49 16.27 -3.35 -2.69
C ALA A 49 16.44 -4.44 -3.77
N GLY A 50 17.57 -5.14 -3.72
CA GLY A 50 17.90 -6.25 -4.61
C GLY A 50 16.93 -7.43 -4.46
N ARG A 51 16.90 -8.33 -5.45
CA ARG A 51 15.89 -9.42 -5.50
C ARG A 51 15.99 -10.43 -4.36
N ASP A 52 17.14 -10.55 -3.69
CA ASP A 52 17.35 -11.47 -2.57
C ASP A 52 17.22 -10.79 -1.20
N ASP A 53 17.10 -9.46 -1.17
CA ASP A 53 17.02 -8.68 0.05
C ASP A 53 15.67 -8.89 0.75
N VAL A 54 15.67 -8.72 2.06
CA VAL A 54 14.45 -8.74 2.88
C VAL A 54 14.31 -7.37 3.52
N VAL A 55 13.26 -6.65 3.13
CA VAL A 55 12.95 -5.31 3.62
C VAL A 55 11.65 -5.39 4.38
N VAL A 56 11.69 -5.17 5.69
CA VAL A 56 10.50 -5.10 6.53
C VAL A 56 10.57 -3.86 7.39
N HIS A 57 9.56 -3.00 7.25
CA HIS A 57 9.38 -1.80 8.06
C HIS A 57 8.08 -1.88 8.84
N ALA A 58 8.14 -1.49 10.11
CA ALA A 58 6.97 -1.28 10.93
C ALA A 58 6.93 0.19 11.37
N LEU A 59 5.84 0.87 11.09
CA LEU A 59 5.61 2.29 11.39
C LEU A 59 4.41 2.40 12.32
N SER A 60 4.62 3.02 13.48
CA SER A 60 3.56 3.46 14.38
C SER A 60 3.42 4.97 14.25
N ILE A 61 2.31 5.46 13.74
CA ILE A 61 2.09 6.87 13.41
C ILE A 61 0.93 7.39 14.24
N THR A 62 1.16 8.43 15.02
CA THR A 62 0.10 9.12 15.79
C THR A 62 -0.05 10.53 15.26
N LEU A 63 -1.26 10.87 14.83
CA LEU A 63 -1.63 12.23 14.43
C LEU A 63 -2.49 12.82 15.54
N GLU A 64 -2.00 13.87 16.20
CA GLU A 64 -2.75 14.61 17.21
C GLU A 64 -3.88 15.46 16.56
N ALA A 65 -4.65 16.15 17.39
CA ALA A 65 -5.82 16.88 16.96
C ALA A 65 -5.54 17.86 15.81
N GLY A 66 -6.29 17.75 14.71
CA GLY A 66 -6.16 18.59 13.52
C GLY A 66 -4.84 18.43 12.76
N ALA A 67 -4.04 17.41 13.05
CA ALA A 67 -2.80 17.13 12.31
C ALA A 67 -3.09 16.51 10.94
N ASP A 68 -2.20 16.75 9.97
CA ASP A 68 -2.26 16.16 8.62
C ASP A 68 -0.97 15.40 8.31
N PHE A 69 -1.08 14.19 7.78
CA PHE A 69 0.08 13.42 7.35
C PHE A 69 -0.15 12.70 6.04
N THR A 70 0.76 12.91 5.08
CA THR A 70 0.74 12.21 3.79
C THR A 70 1.94 11.28 3.65
N LEU A 71 1.69 10.00 3.44
CA LEU A 71 2.70 8.98 3.16
C LEU A 71 2.62 8.53 1.70
N HIS A 72 3.68 8.81 0.93
CA HIS A 72 3.87 8.23 -0.39
C HIS A 72 4.84 7.03 -0.29
N LEU A 73 4.40 5.86 -0.75
CA LEU A 73 5.14 4.61 -0.63
C LEU A 73 5.28 3.91 -1.98
N LEU A 74 6.50 3.77 -2.46
CA LEU A 74 6.83 2.87 -3.56
C LEU A 74 7.49 1.60 -2.99
N ASN A 75 6.83 0.46 -3.13
CA ASN A 75 7.36 -0.84 -2.74
C ASN A 75 7.65 -1.68 -3.98
N ALA A 76 8.92 -1.81 -4.38
CA ALA A 76 9.30 -2.42 -5.65
C ALA A 76 10.64 -3.20 -5.59
N GLY A 77 11.01 -3.70 -4.41
CA GLY A 77 12.30 -4.33 -4.15
C GLY A 77 12.23 -5.44 -3.10
N GLY A 78 13.29 -6.24 -3.02
CA GLY A 78 13.38 -7.37 -2.10
C GLY A 78 12.69 -8.63 -2.60
N ARG A 79 13.13 -9.79 -2.09
CA ARG A 79 12.36 -11.04 -2.10
C ARG A 79 11.09 -10.88 -1.28
N LEU A 80 11.22 -10.23 -0.13
CA LEU A 80 10.11 -9.76 0.70
C LEU A 80 10.28 -8.25 0.89
N GLY A 81 9.30 -7.48 0.46
CA GLY A 81 9.18 -6.05 0.75
C GLY A 81 7.89 -5.81 1.52
N ARG A 82 7.96 -5.63 2.83
CA ARG A 82 6.79 -5.51 3.71
C ARG A 82 6.78 -4.20 4.49
N TYR A 83 5.64 -3.52 4.43
CA TYR A 83 5.36 -2.32 5.22
C TYR A 83 4.15 -2.57 6.12
N ALA A 84 4.38 -2.58 7.43
CA ALA A 84 3.34 -2.61 8.45
C ALA A 84 3.11 -1.18 8.95
N LEU A 85 1.90 -0.68 8.81
CA LEU A 85 1.48 0.66 9.23
C LEU A 85 0.44 0.51 10.34
N ASP A 86 0.68 1.11 11.48
CA ASP A 86 -0.29 1.28 12.56
C ASP A 86 -0.48 2.78 12.77
N VAL A 87 -1.65 3.30 12.41
CA VAL A 87 -1.91 4.74 12.39
C VAL A 87 -3.07 5.05 13.33
N THR A 88 -2.87 5.99 14.25
CA THR A 88 -3.90 6.49 15.15
C THR A 88 -4.20 7.95 14.85
N LEU A 89 -5.47 8.26 14.63
CA LEU A 89 -5.97 9.57 14.27
C LEU A 89 -6.81 10.14 15.43
N HIS A 90 -6.36 11.26 15.98
CA HIS A 90 -7.10 12.04 16.97
C HIS A 90 -8.08 13.03 16.32
N GLU A 91 -8.77 13.82 17.13
CA GLU A 91 -9.86 14.70 16.72
C GLU A 91 -9.50 15.54 15.48
N GLY A 92 -10.27 15.41 14.40
CA GLY A 92 -10.07 16.19 13.17
C GLY A 92 -8.76 15.92 12.41
N ALA A 93 -7.99 14.89 12.75
CA ALA A 93 -6.76 14.55 12.05
C ALA A 93 -7.02 13.97 10.64
N SER A 94 -6.06 14.13 9.72
CA SER A 94 -6.14 13.70 8.33
C SER A 94 -4.94 12.85 7.95
N PHE A 95 -5.18 11.64 7.44
CA PHE A 95 -4.12 10.75 6.96
C PHE A 95 -4.33 10.31 5.51
N THR A 96 -3.31 10.49 4.69
CA THR A 96 -3.30 10.04 3.30
C THR A 96 -2.19 9.03 3.06
N LEU A 97 -2.52 7.87 2.51
CA LEU A 97 -1.58 6.87 2.00
C LEU A 97 -1.73 6.75 0.49
N ASN A 98 -0.67 7.07 -0.24
CA ASN A 98 -0.55 6.84 -1.67
C ASN A 98 0.55 5.81 -1.93
N ALA A 99 0.17 4.59 -2.29
CA ALA A 99 1.13 3.50 -2.39
C ALA A 99 1.07 2.73 -3.71
N ALA A 100 2.26 2.45 -4.25
CA ALA A 100 2.43 1.55 -5.40
C ALA A 100 3.23 0.31 -4.99
N GLN A 101 2.78 -0.86 -5.43
CA GLN A 101 3.53 -2.12 -5.37
C GLN A 101 3.86 -2.56 -6.79
N ILE A 102 5.13 -2.70 -7.14
CA ILE A 102 5.57 -3.12 -8.48
C ILE A 102 6.47 -4.34 -8.33
N GLY A 103 5.97 -5.53 -8.68
CA GLY A 103 6.66 -6.80 -8.43
C GLY A 103 6.83 -7.65 -9.69
N THR A 104 7.96 -8.36 -9.76
CA THR A 104 8.28 -9.36 -10.80
C THR A 104 8.92 -10.60 -10.19
N GLY A 105 8.69 -11.77 -10.76
CA GLY A 105 9.38 -13.01 -10.38
C GLY A 105 8.89 -13.54 -9.04
N ALA A 106 9.79 -14.06 -8.22
CA ALA A 106 9.45 -14.63 -6.91
C ALA A 106 9.26 -13.59 -5.78
N GLN A 107 9.08 -12.31 -6.11
CA GLN A 107 8.91 -11.26 -5.10
C GLN A 107 7.55 -11.37 -4.39
N THR A 108 7.57 -11.15 -3.08
CA THR A 108 6.39 -10.96 -2.24
C THR A 108 6.40 -9.53 -1.69
N LEU A 109 5.48 -8.70 -2.16
CA LEU A 109 5.37 -7.30 -1.76
C LEU A 109 4.11 -7.10 -0.93
N GLU A 110 4.21 -6.46 0.21
CA GLU A 110 3.13 -6.36 1.18
C GLU A 110 3.00 -4.95 1.75
N ILE A 111 1.75 -4.51 1.86
CA ILE A 111 1.36 -3.36 2.68
C ILE A 111 0.27 -3.87 3.61
N VAL A 112 0.52 -3.78 4.91
CA VAL A 112 -0.43 -4.14 5.95
C VAL A 112 -0.68 -2.89 6.77
N SER A 113 -1.92 -2.42 6.83
CA SER A 113 -2.28 -1.18 7.52
C SER A 113 -3.42 -1.38 8.50
N THR A 114 -3.29 -0.82 9.69
CA THR A 114 -4.41 -0.57 10.61
C THR A 114 -4.52 0.94 10.80
N ILE A 115 -5.66 1.51 10.43
CA ILE A 115 -5.96 2.93 10.61
C ILE A 115 -7.08 3.06 11.65
N THR A 116 -6.74 3.59 12.81
CA THR A 116 -7.64 3.77 13.94
C THR A 116 -8.10 5.22 14.02
N HIS A 117 -9.38 5.45 13.73
CA HIS A 117 -10.07 6.70 14.01
C HIS A 117 -10.49 6.69 15.48
N ALA A 118 -9.69 7.33 16.33
CA ALA A 118 -9.87 7.28 17.79
C ALA A 118 -10.89 8.32 18.28
N GLU A 119 -11.00 9.45 17.59
CA GLU A 119 -11.79 10.62 18.01
C GLU A 119 -12.57 11.22 16.82
N PRO A 120 -13.56 12.10 17.08
CA PRO A 120 -14.46 12.62 16.05
C PRO A 120 -13.76 13.39 14.92
N GLY A 121 -14.42 13.41 13.76
CA GLY A 121 -14.06 14.27 12.63
C GLY A 121 -12.77 13.92 11.90
N ALA A 122 -12.09 12.83 12.30
CA ALA A 122 -10.89 12.37 11.63
C ALA A 122 -11.19 11.81 10.22
N THR A 123 -10.23 11.98 9.31
CA THR A 123 -10.37 11.55 7.91
C THR A 123 -9.19 10.70 7.46
N SER A 124 -9.45 9.75 6.55
CA SER A 124 -8.36 9.01 5.91
C SER A 124 -8.64 8.64 4.46
N ARG A 125 -7.59 8.69 3.62
CA ARG A 125 -7.61 8.27 2.21
C ARG A 125 -6.47 7.31 1.95
N GLN A 126 -6.80 6.10 1.50
CA GLN A 126 -5.81 5.04 1.30
C GLN A 126 -5.93 4.53 -0.13
N THR A 127 -5.02 4.98 -1.00
CA THR A 127 -4.99 4.59 -2.40
C THR A 127 -3.80 3.68 -2.65
N VAL A 128 -4.07 2.42 -3.00
CA VAL A 128 -3.05 1.41 -3.28
C VAL A 128 -3.21 0.88 -4.70
N ARG A 129 -2.12 0.87 -5.46
CA ARG A 129 -2.05 0.31 -6.82
C ARG A 129 -0.96 -0.74 -6.87
N SER A 130 -1.30 -1.95 -7.29
CA SER A 130 -0.33 -3.05 -7.48
C SER A 130 -0.20 -3.40 -8.95
N ILE A 131 1.03 -3.56 -9.45
CA ILE A 131 1.34 -4.11 -10.78
C ILE A 131 2.25 -5.31 -10.57
N LEU A 132 1.80 -6.49 -11.01
CA LEU A 132 2.45 -7.76 -10.71
C LEU A 132 2.64 -8.58 -11.98
N GLY A 133 3.88 -8.96 -12.26
CA GLY A 133 4.25 -9.84 -13.38
C GLY A 133 5.22 -10.95 -12.96
N ASP A 134 5.53 -11.83 -13.90
CA ASP A 134 6.40 -12.99 -13.80
C ASP A 134 6.17 -13.86 -12.55
N GLY A 135 4.94 -13.99 -12.07
CA GLY A 135 4.63 -14.80 -10.88
C GLY A 135 4.73 -14.07 -9.53
N ALA A 136 4.94 -12.74 -9.54
CA ALA A 136 5.03 -11.97 -8.30
C ALA A 136 3.73 -12.00 -7.47
N THR A 137 3.88 -11.90 -6.16
CA THR A 137 2.77 -11.79 -5.21
C THR A 137 2.72 -10.40 -4.61
N GLY A 138 1.57 -9.75 -4.72
CA GLY A 138 1.28 -8.47 -4.07
C GLY A 138 0.14 -8.62 -3.08
N THR A 139 0.33 -8.13 -1.87
CA THR A 139 -0.66 -8.20 -0.79
C THR A 139 -0.94 -6.80 -0.25
N TYR A 140 -2.22 -6.46 -0.14
CA TYR A 140 -2.72 -5.37 0.68
C TYR A 140 -3.71 -5.93 1.71
N LEU A 141 -3.40 -5.77 3.00
CA LEU A 141 -4.31 -6.05 4.11
C LEU A 141 -4.55 -4.73 4.84
N GLY A 142 -5.76 -4.17 4.70
CA GLY A 142 -6.03 -2.83 5.21
C GLY A 142 -7.25 -2.81 6.11
N LYS A 143 -7.06 -2.60 7.40
CA LYS A 143 -8.12 -2.43 8.37
C LYS A 143 -8.34 -0.96 8.69
N VAL A 144 -9.58 -0.51 8.63
CA VAL A 144 -10.02 0.76 9.23
C VAL A 144 -10.89 0.45 10.44
N ALA A 145 -10.47 0.93 11.61
CA ALA A 145 -11.20 0.83 12.86
C ALA A 145 -11.73 2.20 13.27
N VAL A 146 -13.04 2.31 13.52
CA VAL A 146 -13.68 3.55 13.97
C VAL A 146 -14.23 3.34 15.36
N ALA A 147 -13.68 4.07 16.34
CA ALA A 147 -14.11 4.01 17.73
C ALA A 147 -15.56 4.47 17.88
N ARG A 148 -16.25 4.00 18.94
CA ARG A 148 -17.67 4.28 19.18
C ARG A 148 -18.01 5.77 19.20
N ASP A 149 -17.12 6.57 19.76
CA ASP A 149 -17.31 8.01 19.91
C ASP A 149 -16.69 8.82 18.76
N ALA A 150 -16.01 8.18 17.80
CA ALA A 150 -15.42 8.82 16.63
C ALA A 150 -16.47 9.13 15.55
N GLN A 151 -17.43 9.98 15.90
CA GLN A 151 -18.48 10.44 14.99
C GLN A 151 -17.88 11.34 13.90
N GLN A 152 -18.58 11.47 12.80
CA GLN A 152 -18.19 12.27 11.63
C GLN A 152 -16.88 11.82 10.97
N THR A 153 -16.46 10.56 11.21
CA THR A 153 -15.34 9.96 10.49
C THR A 153 -15.65 9.87 9.00
N ASP A 154 -14.66 10.22 8.17
CA ASP A 154 -14.70 10.05 6.72
C ASP A 154 -13.48 9.24 6.24
N SER A 155 -13.70 8.01 5.80
CA SER A 155 -12.63 7.08 5.42
C SER A 155 -12.89 6.41 4.07
N GLU A 156 -11.87 6.37 3.21
CA GLU A 156 -11.91 5.66 1.93
C GLU A 156 -10.67 4.79 1.71
N GLN A 157 -10.89 3.54 1.31
CA GLN A 157 -9.87 2.62 0.80
C GLN A 157 -10.11 2.33 -0.68
N SER A 158 -9.13 2.63 -1.54
CA SER A 158 -9.15 2.39 -2.97
C SER A 158 -7.98 1.50 -3.37
N VAL A 159 -8.23 0.19 -3.47
CA VAL A 159 -7.21 -0.84 -3.70
C VAL A 159 -7.41 -1.45 -5.08
N ARG A 160 -6.43 -1.33 -5.95
CA ARG A 160 -6.48 -1.94 -7.29
C ARG A 160 -5.21 -2.71 -7.59
N ALA A 161 -5.34 -3.88 -8.19
CA ALA A 161 -4.21 -4.67 -8.64
C ALA A 161 -4.35 -5.06 -10.11
N MET A 162 -3.23 -4.98 -10.83
CA MET A 162 -3.10 -5.38 -12.22
C MET A 162 -2.15 -6.56 -12.32
N LEU A 163 -2.69 -7.69 -12.77
CA LEU A 163 -1.93 -8.90 -13.04
C LEU A 163 -1.53 -8.88 -14.52
N LEU A 164 -0.22 -9.00 -14.80
CA LEU A 164 0.30 -8.99 -16.17
C LEU A 164 0.39 -10.39 -16.80
N ASP A 165 0.21 -11.42 -15.99
CA ASP A 165 0.16 -12.82 -16.38
C ASP A 165 -0.71 -13.65 -15.42
N ARG A 166 -0.79 -14.95 -15.68
CA ARG A 166 -1.61 -15.91 -14.94
C ARG A 166 -0.93 -16.53 -13.72
N LEU A 167 0.36 -16.28 -13.53
CA LEU A 167 1.16 -16.82 -12.42
C LEU A 167 1.15 -15.85 -11.24
N SER A 168 1.07 -14.55 -11.50
CA SER A 168 1.03 -13.51 -10.47
C SER A 168 -0.23 -13.57 -9.62
N THR A 169 -0.09 -13.20 -8.35
CA THR A 169 -1.17 -13.26 -7.35
C THR A 169 -1.35 -11.91 -6.65
N ALA A 170 -2.58 -11.42 -6.59
CA ALA A 170 -2.94 -10.25 -5.78
C ALA A 170 -3.88 -10.66 -4.65
N ASN A 171 -3.48 -10.40 -3.40
CA ASN A 171 -4.34 -10.53 -2.23
C ASN A 171 -4.75 -9.13 -1.78
N ALA A 172 -6.03 -8.81 -1.83
CA ALA A 172 -6.53 -7.50 -1.42
C ALA A 172 -7.69 -7.67 -0.44
N VAL A 173 -7.42 -7.37 0.82
CA VAL A 173 -8.35 -7.58 1.94
C VAL A 173 -8.54 -6.26 2.69
N PRO A 174 -9.38 -5.35 2.16
CA PRO A 174 -9.80 -4.18 2.92
C PRO A 174 -10.92 -4.55 3.90
N GLU A 175 -10.79 -4.14 5.16
CA GLU A 175 -11.69 -4.45 6.26
C GLU A 175 -12.15 -3.18 6.97
N LEU A 176 -13.42 -3.14 7.38
CA LEU A 176 -14.01 -2.05 8.14
C LEU A 176 -14.54 -2.59 9.46
N GLU A 177 -14.12 -2.00 10.57
CA GLU A 177 -14.65 -2.25 11.91
C GLU A 177 -15.18 -0.91 12.47
N ILE A 178 -16.48 -0.70 12.36
CA ILE A 178 -17.11 0.60 12.62
C ILE A 178 -18.07 0.49 13.80
N PHE A 179 -17.79 1.26 14.86
CA PHE A 179 -18.64 1.33 16.06
C PHE A 179 -19.39 2.65 16.22
N ALA A 180 -19.17 3.63 15.33
CA ALA A 180 -19.86 4.92 15.27
C ALA A 180 -20.96 4.93 14.19
N ASP A 181 -22.02 5.70 14.41
CA ASP A 181 -23.20 5.72 13.55
C ASP A 181 -23.14 6.81 12.47
N ASP A 182 -22.70 8.03 12.83
CA ASP A 182 -22.61 9.17 11.91
C ASP A 182 -21.27 9.16 11.18
N VAL A 183 -21.09 8.26 10.22
CA VAL A 183 -19.82 8.12 9.48
C VAL A 183 -20.02 7.96 7.98
N LYS A 184 -18.96 8.25 7.23
CA LYS A 184 -18.83 7.92 5.81
C LYS A 184 -17.61 7.05 5.63
N CYS A 185 -17.81 5.73 5.54
CA CYS A 185 -16.72 4.80 5.30
C CYS A 185 -16.99 3.99 4.04
N ALA A 186 -16.01 3.94 3.16
CA ALA A 186 -16.07 3.15 1.93
C ALA A 186 -14.77 2.38 1.72
N HIS A 187 -14.90 1.20 1.14
CA HIS A 187 -13.77 0.46 0.61
C HIS A 187 -14.12 -0.10 -0.77
N GLY A 188 -13.16 -0.02 -1.68
CA GLY A 188 -13.27 -0.51 -3.04
C GLY A 188 -12.03 -1.34 -3.38
N CYS A 189 -12.27 -2.55 -3.87
CA CYS A 189 -11.21 -3.44 -4.33
C CYS A 189 -11.51 -3.92 -5.75
N ALA A 190 -10.50 -3.86 -6.63
CA ALA A 190 -10.56 -4.49 -7.95
C ALA A 190 -9.23 -5.17 -8.28
N VAL A 191 -9.29 -6.41 -8.73
CA VAL A 191 -8.15 -7.15 -9.27
C VAL A 191 -8.49 -7.53 -10.71
N GLY A 192 -7.60 -7.24 -11.65
CA GLY A 192 -7.86 -7.52 -13.05
C GLY A 192 -6.61 -7.50 -13.91
N GLU A 193 -6.84 -7.66 -15.21
CA GLU A 193 -5.82 -7.56 -16.25
C GLU A 193 -5.96 -6.22 -16.99
N LEU A 194 -4.99 -5.92 -17.86
CA LEU A 194 -5.10 -4.77 -18.77
C LEU A 194 -6.32 -4.93 -19.69
N ASP A 195 -7.06 -3.83 -19.90
CA ASP A 195 -8.18 -3.83 -20.84
C ASP A 195 -7.67 -4.10 -22.26
N ALA A 196 -8.08 -5.25 -22.80
CA ALA A 196 -7.70 -5.70 -24.13
C ALA A 196 -8.15 -4.71 -25.23
N MET A 197 -9.27 -4.00 -25.03
CA MET A 197 -9.74 -3.02 -26.00
C MET A 197 -8.88 -1.76 -26.00
N SER A 198 -8.49 -1.26 -24.83
CA SER A 198 -7.53 -0.15 -24.70
C SER A 198 -6.17 -0.51 -25.30
N LEU A 199 -5.68 -1.74 -25.04
CA LEU A 199 -4.44 -2.24 -25.66
C LEU A 199 -4.54 -2.32 -27.18
N PHE A 200 -5.64 -2.86 -27.72
CA PHE A 200 -5.87 -2.94 -29.16
C PHE A 200 -5.98 -1.54 -29.78
N TYR A 201 -6.66 -0.61 -29.11
CA TYR A 201 -6.81 0.76 -29.57
C TYR A 201 -5.45 1.46 -29.70
N LEU A 202 -4.59 1.40 -28.68
CA LEU A 202 -3.25 1.98 -28.73
C LEU A 202 -2.39 1.37 -29.85
N GLN A 203 -2.45 0.05 -30.02
CA GLN A 203 -1.72 -0.64 -31.09
C GLN A 203 -2.22 -0.24 -32.48
N SER A 204 -3.53 -0.05 -32.66
CA SER A 204 -4.10 0.44 -33.93
C SER A 204 -3.65 1.86 -34.29
N ARG A 205 -3.14 2.63 -33.31
CA ARG A 205 -2.55 3.96 -33.48
C ARG A 205 -1.04 3.94 -33.71
N GLY A 206 -0.44 2.76 -33.85
CA GLY A 206 0.97 2.59 -34.22
C GLY A 206 1.94 2.38 -33.05
N LEU A 207 1.44 2.25 -31.82
CA LEU A 207 2.28 1.83 -30.69
C LEU A 207 2.49 0.32 -30.77
N ASP A 208 3.71 -0.15 -30.47
CA ASP A 208 3.90 -1.58 -30.26
C ASP A 208 3.22 -2.05 -28.96
N GLN A 209 3.17 -3.37 -28.77
CA GLN A 209 2.51 -3.96 -27.61
C GLN A 209 3.15 -3.55 -26.28
N GLY A 210 4.48 -3.47 -26.21
CA GLY A 210 5.21 -3.10 -24.99
C GLY A 210 4.99 -1.63 -24.63
N ALA A 211 5.08 -0.73 -25.61
CA ALA A 211 4.77 0.68 -25.45
C ALA A 211 3.32 0.91 -25.02
N SER A 212 2.37 0.16 -25.59
CA SER A 212 0.95 0.24 -25.23
C SER A 212 0.68 -0.20 -23.80
N LYS A 213 1.24 -1.35 -23.38
CA LYS A 213 1.15 -1.83 -21.99
C LYS A 213 1.74 -0.81 -21.02
N ARG A 214 2.95 -0.33 -21.33
CA ARG A 214 3.66 0.66 -20.50
C ARG A 214 2.80 1.90 -20.30
N LEU A 215 2.27 2.50 -21.36
CA LEU A 215 1.45 3.69 -21.26
C LEU A 215 0.22 3.51 -20.35
N LEU A 216 -0.48 2.38 -20.47
CA LEU A 216 -1.64 2.10 -19.61
C LEU A 216 -1.24 1.90 -18.15
N LEU A 217 -0.13 1.19 -17.91
CA LEU A 217 0.39 0.95 -16.57
C LEU A 217 0.95 2.22 -15.92
N GLN A 218 1.58 3.09 -16.70
CA GLN A 218 2.02 4.41 -16.23
C GLN A 218 0.81 5.25 -15.80
N ALA A 219 -0.23 5.32 -16.62
CA ALA A 219 -1.47 6.02 -16.26
C ALA A 219 -2.13 5.44 -14.99
N PHE A 220 -2.00 4.13 -14.76
CA PHE A 220 -2.55 3.45 -13.58
C PHE A 220 -1.90 3.87 -12.24
N ILE A 221 -0.63 4.29 -12.25
CA ILE A 221 0.11 4.69 -11.04
C ILE A 221 0.46 6.18 -10.98
N ALA A 222 0.33 6.92 -12.08
CA ALA A 222 0.73 8.33 -12.15
C ALA A 222 0.00 9.20 -11.12
N GLU A 223 -1.29 8.97 -10.88
CA GLU A 223 -2.09 9.75 -9.92
C GLU A 223 -1.58 9.65 -8.47
N LEU A 224 -0.86 8.58 -8.11
CA LEU A 224 -0.38 8.36 -6.74
C LEU A 224 0.78 9.29 -6.36
N PHE A 225 1.55 9.71 -7.36
CA PHE A 225 2.83 10.39 -7.20
C PHE A 225 2.83 11.75 -7.90
N ASP A 226 1.65 12.34 -8.10
CA ASP A 226 1.55 13.71 -8.59
C ASP A 226 2.30 14.68 -7.67
N GLY A 227 3.17 15.50 -8.25
CA GLY A 227 4.12 16.35 -7.52
C GLY A 227 5.25 15.62 -6.78
N GLN A 228 5.39 14.30 -6.94
CA GLN A 228 6.44 13.46 -6.34
C GLN A 228 7.39 12.89 -7.41
N ASP A 229 8.02 13.76 -8.21
CA ASP A 229 8.78 13.41 -9.41
C ASP A 229 9.80 12.27 -9.17
N ALA A 230 10.56 12.32 -8.08
CA ALA A 230 11.56 11.29 -7.78
C ALA A 230 10.95 9.89 -7.55
N LEU A 231 9.77 9.81 -6.91
CA LEU A 231 9.06 8.54 -6.74
C LEU A 231 8.45 8.06 -8.05
N LEU A 232 7.88 8.97 -8.83
CA LEU A 232 7.32 8.64 -10.13
C LEU A 232 8.40 8.07 -11.05
N GLU A 233 9.54 8.73 -11.18
CA GLU A 233 10.69 8.26 -11.99
C GLU A 233 11.21 6.89 -11.52
N ALA A 234 11.30 6.68 -10.20
CA ALA A 234 11.68 5.38 -9.65
C ALA A 234 10.65 4.29 -9.99
N ALA A 235 9.36 4.61 -9.93
CA ALA A 235 8.28 3.71 -10.28
C ALA A 235 8.28 3.39 -11.79
N MET A 236 8.53 4.39 -12.65
CA MET A 236 8.67 4.21 -14.09
C MET A 236 9.82 3.27 -14.41
N THR A 237 10.99 3.49 -13.80
CA THR A 237 12.17 2.64 -13.97
C THR A 237 11.89 1.20 -13.58
N ARG A 238 11.17 0.98 -12.47
CA ARG A 238 10.78 -0.36 -12.02
C ARG A 238 9.78 -1.02 -12.96
N LEU A 239 8.83 -0.26 -13.49
CA LEU A 239 7.84 -0.76 -14.43
C LEU A 239 8.48 -1.32 -15.71
N GLU A 240 9.58 -0.74 -16.19
CA GLU A 240 10.30 -1.25 -17.36
C GLU A 240 10.82 -2.68 -17.18
N GLY A 241 11.12 -3.08 -15.94
CA GLY A 241 11.58 -4.43 -15.61
C GLY A 241 10.47 -5.46 -15.41
N VAL A 242 9.20 -5.06 -15.54
CA VAL A 242 8.02 -5.93 -15.32
C VAL A 242 7.18 -6.10 -16.61
N VAL A 243 7.36 -5.24 -17.61
CA VAL A 243 6.55 -5.18 -18.85
C VAL A 243 7.24 -5.83 -20.05
#